data_AF-A0A0J1FUF6-F1
#
_entry.id   AF-A0A0J1FUF6-F1
#
_cell.length_a   1.000
_cell.length_b   1.000
_cell.length_c   1.000
_cell.angle_alpha   90.00
_cell.angle_beta   90.00
_cell.angle_gamma   90.00
#
_symmetry.space_group_name_H-M   'P 1'
#
loop_
_entity.id
_entity.type
_entity.pdbx_description
1 polymer ?
#
loop_
_entity_poly.entity_id
_entity_poly.type
_entity_poly.pdbx_seq_one_letter_code
_entity_poly.pdbx_strand_id
1 'polypeptide(L)'
;MMNKKHMILVFDEFQEVIRIAGEDALKVMRSYFQAHQNVAYLFLGSKEGMMNTIFGDKRQAFYRFATILPIPSIPSEAWWII
;
A
#
# COMPACT_ATOMS: atom_id res chain seq x y z
N MET A 1 21.32 18.05 -16.56
CA MET A 1 21.07 17.08 -15.48
C MET A 1 19.57 16.95 -15.31
N MET A 2 19.01 15.75 -15.46
CA MET A 2 17.55 15.56 -15.35
C MET A 2 17.16 15.73 -13.87
N ASN A 3 16.31 16.73 -13.58
CA ASN A 3 15.90 17.05 -12.22
C ASN A 3 15.09 15.88 -11.64
N LYS A 4 15.68 15.07 -10.76
CA LYS A 4 15.01 13.92 -10.14
C LYS A 4 14.05 14.44 -9.08
N LYS A 5 12.77 14.58 -9.43
CA LYS A 5 11.72 15.00 -8.49
C LYS A 5 11.37 13.85 -7.54
N HIS A 6 11.17 14.18 -6.27
CA HIS A 6 10.58 13.27 -5.30
C HIS A 6 9.08 13.14 -5.55
N MET A 7 8.56 11.92 -5.51
CA MET A 7 7.14 11.62 -5.75
C MET A 7 6.59 10.74 -4.63
N ILE A 8 5.32 10.96 -4.29
CA ILE A 8 4.54 10.03 -3.46
C ILE A 8 3.45 9.47 -4.36
N LEU A 9 3.40 8.15 -4.50
CA LEU A 9 2.33 7.47 -5.22
C LEU A 9 1.38 6.83 -4.19
N VAL A 10 0.11 7.22 -4.26
CA VAL A 10 -0.94 6.73 -3.37
C VAL A 10 -1.82 5.77 -4.16
N PHE A 11 -1.93 4.54 -3.67
CA PHE A 11 -2.91 3.57 -4.17
C PHE A 11 -4.04 3.48 -3.17
N ASP A 12 -5.24 3.84 -3.59
CA ASP A 12 -6.47 3.55 -2.84
C ASP A 12 -7.03 2.18 -3.25
N GLU A 13 -7.69 1.50 -2.31
CA GLU A 13 -8.23 0.15 -2.49
C GLU A 13 -7.23 -0.86 -3.09
N PHE A 14 -5.98 -0.83 -2.62
CA PHE A 14 -4.87 -1.59 -3.23
C PHE A 14 -5.11 -3.10 -3.28
N GLN A 15 -5.83 -3.65 -2.31
CA GLN A 15 -6.20 -5.07 -2.27
C GLN A 15 -6.99 -5.55 -3.50
N GLU A 16 -7.66 -4.64 -4.21
CA GLU A 16 -8.49 -4.98 -5.36
C GLU A 16 -7.67 -5.41 -6.58
N VAL A 17 -6.36 -5.11 -6.60
CA VAL A 17 -5.42 -5.63 -7.60
C VAL A 17 -5.47 -7.16 -7.67
N ILE A 18 -5.56 -7.84 -6.52
CA ILE A 18 -5.65 -9.32 -6.48
C ILE A 18 -6.94 -9.80 -7.17
N ARG A 19 -8.07 -9.11 -6.93
CA ARG A 19 -9.36 -9.48 -7.53
C ARG A 19 -9.35 -9.28 -9.04
N ILE A 20 -8.73 -8.20 -9.52
CA ILE A 20 -8.77 -7.79 -10.93
C ILE A 20 -7.73 -8.52 -11.77
N ALA A 21 -6.52 -8.70 -11.24
CA ALA A 21 -5.34 -9.15 -11.99
C ALA A 21 -4.67 -10.40 -11.40
N GLY A 22 -5.20 -10.97 -10.32
CA GLY A 22 -4.65 -12.14 -9.65
C GLY A 22 -3.45 -11.82 -8.76
N GLU A 23 -3.03 -12.79 -7.95
CA GLU A 23 -1.90 -12.62 -7.02
C GLU A 23 -0.56 -12.39 -7.73
N ASP A 24 -0.37 -12.95 -8.94
CA ASP A 24 0.88 -12.77 -9.71
C ASP A 24 1.11 -11.32 -10.13
N ALA A 25 0.05 -10.50 -10.23
CA ALA A 25 0.18 -9.07 -10.49
C ALA A 25 1.03 -8.38 -9.42
N LEU A 26 0.93 -8.81 -8.15
CA LEU A 26 1.76 -8.26 -7.08
C LEU A 26 3.25 -8.55 -7.30
N LYS A 27 3.61 -9.71 -7.84
CA LYS A 27 5.02 -10.04 -8.16
C LYS A 27 5.56 -9.11 -9.24
N VAL A 28 4.76 -8.87 -10.28
CA VAL A 28 5.11 -7.96 -11.37
C VAL A 28 5.24 -6.53 -10.86
N MET A 29 4.28 -6.03 -10.08
CA MET A 29 4.34 -4.69 -9.50
C MET A 29 5.57 -4.52 -8.61
N ARG A 30 5.85 -5.50 -7.73
CA ARG A 30 7.02 -5.48 -6.85
C ARG A 30 8.33 -5.37 -7.64
N SER A 31 8.45 -6.08 -8.77
CA SER A 31 9.68 -6.09 -9.57
C SER A 31 10.02 -4.70 -10.14
N TYR A 32 9.00 -3.92 -10.53
CA TYR A 32 9.16 -2.53 -10.96
C TYR A 32 9.36 -1.57 -9.78
N PHE A 33 8.51 -1.65 -8.75
CA PHE A 33 8.48 -0.67 -7.67
C PHE A 33 9.78 -0.63 -6.88
N GLN A 34 10.42 -1.79 -6.66
CA GLN A 34 11.70 -1.85 -5.94
C GLN A 34 12.85 -1.16 -6.68
N ALA A 35 12.76 -0.99 -8.00
CA ALA A 35 13.79 -0.33 -8.79
C ALA A 35 13.60 1.19 -8.84
N HIS A 36 12.39 1.69 -8.57
CA HIS A 36 12.09 3.11 -8.60
C HIS A 36 12.86 3.87 -7.51
N GLN A 37 13.48 4.98 -7.92
CA GLN A 37 14.25 5.86 -7.04
C GLN A 37 13.51 7.17 -6.85
N ASN A 38 13.57 7.75 -5.65
CA ASN A 38 12.86 8.99 -5.27
C ASN A 38 11.33 8.88 -5.32
N VAL A 39 10.79 7.67 -5.12
CA VAL A 39 9.36 7.41 -5.03
C VAL A 39 9.05 6.78 -3.68
N ALA A 40 8.14 7.38 -2.93
CA ALA A 40 7.53 6.76 -1.76
C ALA A 40 6.15 6.23 -2.14
N TYR A 41 5.76 5.09 -1.55
CA TYR A 41 4.48 4.45 -1.82
C TYR A 41 3.61 4.49 -0.56
N LEU A 42 2.37 4.92 -0.72
CA LEU A 42 1.33 4.82 0.28
C LEU A 42 0.22 3.91 -0.24
N PHE A 43 -0.09 2.87 0.51
CA PHE A 43 -1.13 1.90 0.16
C PHE A 43 -2.27 2.03 1.17
N LEU A 44 -3.46 2.32 0.66
CA LEU A 44 -4.69 2.43 1.41
C LEU A 44 -5.65 1.31 0.99
N GLY A 45 -6.57 0.95 1.87
CA GLY A 45 -7.54 -0.10 1.60
C GLY A 45 -8.48 -0.35 2.75
N SER A 46 -9.77 -0.46 2.46
CA SER A 46 -10.82 -0.75 3.43
C SER A 46 -10.76 -2.17 4.04
N LYS A 47 -10.17 -3.14 3.32
CA LYS A 47 -10.11 -4.54 3.77
C LYS A 47 -8.82 -4.84 4.51
N GLU A 48 -8.79 -4.47 5.78
CA GLU A 48 -7.61 -4.58 6.66
C GLU A 48 -6.97 -5.98 6.64
N GLY A 49 -7.76 -7.06 6.71
CA GLY A 49 -7.23 -8.42 6.70
C GLY A 49 -6.44 -8.77 5.42
N MET A 50 -6.89 -8.28 4.25
CA MET A 50 -6.16 -8.48 3.00
C MET A 50 -4.90 -7.62 2.95
N MET A 51 -4.96 -6.37 3.41
CA MET A 51 -3.78 -5.51 3.52
C MET A 51 -2.73 -6.14 4.45
N ASN A 52 -3.14 -6.62 5.62
CA ASN A 52 -2.27 -7.33 6.56
C ASN A 52 -1.65 -8.59 5.93
N THR A 53 -2.40 -9.30 5.08
CA THR A 53 -1.87 -10.45 4.34
C THR A 53 -0.79 -10.00 3.35
N ILE A 54 -1.12 -9.07 2.45
CA ILE A 54 -0.24 -8.57 1.37
C ILE A 54 1.12 -8.09 1.90
N PHE A 55 1.13 -7.34 3.00
CA PHE A 55 2.34 -6.71 3.53
C PHE A 55 2.98 -7.48 4.70
N GLY A 56 2.21 -8.33 5.41
CA GLY A 56 2.64 -9.01 6.64
C GLY A 56 2.94 -10.50 6.51
N ASP A 57 2.50 -11.19 5.45
CA ASP A 57 2.79 -12.61 5.25
C ASP A 57 4.07 -12.80 4.41
N LYS A 58 5.03 -13.59 4.92
CA LYS A 58 6.29 -13.94 4.24
C LYS A 58 6.12 -14.60 2.86
N ARG A 59 4.94 -15.13 2.56
CA ARG A 59 4.61 -15.76 1.26
C ARG A 59 4.20 -14.74 0.20
N GLN A 60 3.85 -13.52 0.59
CA GLN A 60 3.37 -12.48 -0.30
C GLN A 60 4.51 -11.67 -0.92
N ALA A 61 4.34 -11.24 -2.17
CA ALA A 61 5.35 -10.48 -2.91
C ALA A 61 5.69 -9.12 -2.26
N PHE A 62 4.73 -8.54 -1.56
CA PHE A 62 4.86 -7.26 -0.86
C PHE A 62 5.23 -7.40 0.61
N TYR A 63 5.64 -8.59 1.06
CA TYR A 63 6.12 -8.79 2.43
C TYR A 63 7.18 -7.75 2.80
N ARG A 64 6.91 -7.00 3.87
CA ARG A 64 7.76 -5.90 4.38
C ARG A 64 8.14 -4.84 3.33
N PHE A 65 7.37 -4.70 2.25
CA PHE A 65 7.56 -3.62 1.28
C PHE A 65 7.19 -2.24 1.87
N ALA A 66 6.18 -2.23 2.73
CA ALA A 66 5.69 -1.05 3.42
C ALA A 66 5.54 -1.35 4.91
N THR A 67 5.59 -0.30 5.72
CA THR A 67 5.22 -0.37 7.14
C THR A 67 3.71 -0.26 7.26
N ILE A 68 3.09 -1.21 7.96
CA ILE A 68 1.66 -1.16 8.26
C ILE A 68 1.42 -0.09 9.31
N LEU A 69 0.59 0.91 8.98
CA LEU A 69 0.15 1.95 9.91
C LEU A 69 -1.34 1.71 10.20
N PRO A 70 -1.70 1.16 11.39
CA PRO A 70 -3.10 1.00 11.75
C PRO A 70 -3.76 2.37 11.94
N ILE A 71 -4.93 2.55 11.34
CA ILE A 71 -5.73 3.77 11.48
C ILE A 71 -6.73 3.52 12.62
N PRO A 72 -6.62 4.21 13.76
CA PRO A 72 -7.56 4.02 14.85
C PRO A 72 -8.94 4.57 14.47
N SER A 73 -9.99 4.01 15.09
CA SER A 73 -11.31 4.60 15.02
C SER A 73 -11.30 6.05 15.50
N ILE A 74 -12.11 6.89 14.87
CA ILE A 74 -12.29 8.27 15.31
C ILE A 74 -12.90 8.27 16.72
N PRO A 75 -12.29 8.94 17.71
CA PRO A 75 -12.83 9.03 19.06
C PRO A 75 -14.24 9.62 19.07
N SER A 76 -15.11 9.13 19.96
CA SER A 76 -16.51 9.56 20.09
C SER A 76 -16.68 11.08 20.15
N GLU A 77 -15.75 11.77 20.81
CA GLU A 77 -15.76 13.21 21.03
C GLU A 77 -15.37 14.00 19.78
N ALA A 78 -14.60 13.41 18.87
CA ALA A 78 -14.14 14.05 17.64
C ALA A 78 -15.23 14.05 16.54
N TRP A 79 -16.25 13.19 16.65
CA TRP A 79 -17.36 13.15 15.69
C TRP A 79 -18.21 14.42 15.70
N TRP A 80 -18.20 15.21 16.77
CA TRP A 80 -18.99 16.44 16.88
C TRP A 80 -18.34 17.65 16.18
N ILE A 81 -17.10 17.51 15.70
CA ILE A 81 -16.30 18.60 15.09
C ILE A 81 -16.21 18.44 13.56
N ILE A 82 -16.63 17.29 13.02
CA ILE A 82 -16.74 17.00 11.58
C ILE A 82 -18.18 17.29 11.13
#